data_AF-A0A920IT89-F1
#
_entry.id   AF-A0A920IT89-F1
#
_cell.length_a   1.000
_cell.length_b   1.000
_cell.length_c   1.000
_cell.angle_alpha   90.00
_cell.angle_beta   90.00
_cell.angle_gamma   90.00
#
_symmetry.space_group_name_H-M   'P 1'
#
loop_
_entity.id
_entity.type
_entity.pdbx_description
1 polymer ?
#
loop_
_entity_poly.entity_id
_entity_poly.type
_entity_poly.pdbx_seq_one_letter_code
_entity_poly.pdbx_strand_id
1 'polypeptide(L)'
;MYLRPNKITIFYLICGFIASIFQGIIDPSSTVPMIGASGSIAGVLGAYFLIYPRANVRVFAWIFIFVQIINVPAGIVLGFWIIGQFFSLGSNDGVAYLAHIAGFIAGLMIMVFTRNKSNLSTQEQRTKPFSSTSFNDAYKHKIYDQRKSSGIKNMTKRIGVIGAGISGLSIAHLLSQKDM
;
A
#
# COMPACT_ATOMS: atom_id res chain seq x y z
N MET A 1 1.34 12.83 0.90
CA MET A 1 0.48 13.00 2.10
C MET A 1 0.82 11.89 3.09
N TYR A 2 1.54 12.18 4.18
CA TYR A 2 1.62 11.26 5.31
C TYR A 2 0.25 11.34 5.99
N LEU A 3 -0.68 10.45 5.60
CA LEU A 3 -2.01 10.49 6.20
C LEU A 3 -1.86 10.14 7.68
N ARG A 4 -2.04 11.13 8.55
CA ARG A 4 -2.13 10.90 9.99
C ARG A 4 -3.20 9.83 10.24
N PRO A 5 -2.97 8.89 11.18
CA PRO A 5 -3.86 7.74 11.38
C PRO A 5 -5.34 8.13 11.51
N ASN A 6 -5.62 9.21 12.24
CA ASN A 6 -6.95 9.76 12.44
C ASN A 6 -7.66 10.15 11.12
N LYS A 7 -6.95 10.68 10.13
CA LYS A 7 -7.54 11.08 8.84
C LYS A 7 -7.97 9.86 8.02
N ILE A 8 -7.20 8.78 8.05
CA ILE A 8 -7.56 7.53 7.35
C ILE A 8 -8.80 6.93 7.97
N THR A 9 -8.85 6.85 9.30
CA THR A 9 -10.02 6.29 10.01
C THR A 9 -11.29 7.07 9.69
N ILE A 10 -11.24 8.40 9.77
CA ILE A 10 -12.40 9.25 9.44
C ILE A 10 -12.82 9.05 7.97
N PHE A 11 -11.86 9.08 7.05
CA PHE A 11 -12.12 8.87 5.63
C PHE A 11 -12.78 7.50 5.37
N TYR A 12 -12.25 6.45 6.01
CA TYR A 12 -12.76 5.08 5.91
C TYR A 12 -14.20 4.98 6.40
N LEU A 13 -14.51 5.59 7.56
CA LEU A 13 -15.86 5.58 8.12
C LEU A 13 -16.85 6.35 7.24
N ILE A 14 -16.46 7.52 6.72
CA ILE A 14 -17.31 8.30 5.81
C ILE A 14 -17.60 7.51 4.53
N CYS A 15 -16.60 6.86 3.93
CA CYS A 15 -16.82 6.04 2.74
C CYS A 15 -17.78 4.88 3.00
N GLY A 16 -17.64 4.19 4.15
CA GLY A 16 -18.54 3.09 4.52
C GLY A 16 -19.96 3.55 4.80
N PHE A 17 -20.11 4.70 5.45
CA PHE A 17 -21.41 5.30 5.73
C PHE A 17 -22.14 5.66 4.43
N ILE A 18 -21.47 6.34 3.49
CA ILE A 18 -22.03 6.68 2.18
C ILE A 18 -22.37 5.41 1.39
N ALA A 19 -21.46 4.43 1.35
CA ALA A 19 -21.70 3.15 0.68
C ALA A 19 -22.95 2.45 1.22
N SER A 20 -23.11 2.43 2.55
CA SER A 20 -24.22 1.75 3.21
C SER A 20 -25.56 2.44 2.96
N ILE A 21 -25.59 3.78 3.01
CA ILE A 21 -26.79 4.56 2.71
C ILE A 21 -27.21 4.37 1.25
N PHE A 22 -26.27 4.42 0.31
CA PHE A 22 -26.60 4.25 -1.11
C PHE A 22 -27.16 2.86 -1.42
N GLN A 23 -26.60 1.80 -0.83
CA GLN A 23 -27.18 0.45 -0.94
C GLN A 23 -28.61 0.42 -0.41
N GLY A 24 -28.84 0.94 0.81
CA GLY A 24 -30.16 0.89 1.44
C GLY A 24 -31.22 1.76 0.76
N ILE A 25 -30.83 2.85 0.11
CA ILE A 25 -31.76 3.70 -0.66
C ILE A 25 -32.11 3.06 -2.01
N ILE A 26 -31.12 2.50 -2.72
CA ILE A 26 -31.32 1.96 -4.07
C ILE A 26 -31.96 0.57 -4.03
N ASP A 27 -31.61 -0.26 -3.05
CA ASP A 27 -32.19 -1.57 -2.81
C ASP A 27 -32.69 -1.70 -1.35
N PRO A 28 -33.83 -1.07 -1.01
CA PRO A 28 -34.39 -1.12 0.34
C PRO A 28 -34.87 -2.53 0.75
N SER A 29 -35.13 -3.40 -0.23
CA SER A 29 -35.55 -4.78 -0.05
C SER A 29 -34.40 -5.77 0.12
N SER A 30 -33.15 -5.28 0.11
CA SER A 30 -31.98 -6.14 0.12
C SER A 30 -31.93 -7.02 1.35
N THR A 31 -31.85 -8.33 1.15
CA THR A 31 -31.65 -9.32 2.22
C THR A 31 -30.17 -9.60 2.47
N VAL A 32 -29.28 -8.96 1.71
CA VAL A 32 -27.84 -9.12 1.85
C VAL A 32 -27.35 -8.40 3.13
N PRO A 33 -26.82 -9.11 4.12
CA PRO A 33 -26.31 -8.48 5.33
C PRO A 33 -25.05 -7.67 4.98
N MET A 34 -25.15 -6.36 5.12
CA MET A 34 -24.06 -5.45 4.77
C MET A 34 -23.33 -4.97 6.03
N ILE A 35 -22.13 -5.49 6.23
CA ILE A 35 -21.15 -4.90 7.16
C ILE A 35 -20.31 -3.94 6.34
N GLY A 36 -20.51 -2.63 6.53
CA GLY A 36 -19.95 -1.55 5.70
C GLY A 36 -18.42 -1.47 5.55
N ALA A 37 -17.68 -2.44 6.08
CA ALA A 37 -16.22 -2.54 5.95
C ALA A 37 -15.76 -2.69 4.49
N SER A 38 -16.40 -3.54 3.67
CA SER A 38 -15.97 -3.73 2.27
C SER A 38 -16.24 -2.49 1.41
N GLY A 39 -17.38 -1.81 1.63
CA GLY A 39 -17.69 -0.52 1.00
C GLY A 39 -16.70 0.59 1.41
N SER A 40 -16.29 0.65 2.68
CA SER A 40 -15.23 1.55 3.13
C SER A 40 -13.91 1.30 2.40
N ILE A 41 -13.51 0.02 2.26
CA ILE A 41 -12.30 -0.36 1.52
C ILE A 41 -12.42 0.07 0.05
N ALA A 42 -13.57 -0.14 -0.58
CA ALA A 42 -13.82 0.33 -1.94
C ALA A 42 -13.58 1.84 -2.08
N GLY A 43 -14.00 2.65 -1.09
CA GLY A 43 -13.70 4.09 -1.08
C GLY A 43 -12.21 4.42 -0.93
N VAL A 44 -11.47 3.68 -0.10
CA VAL A 44 -10.00 3.83 -0.04
C VAL A 44 -9.37 3.48 -1.39
N LEU A 45 -9.85 2.44 -2.07
CA LEU A 45 -9.39 2.07 -3.40
C LEU A 45 -9.74 3.13 -4.46
N GLY A 46 -10.89 3.78 -4.38
CA GLY A 46 -11.27 4.90 -5.26
C GLY A 46 -10.33 6.09 -5.10
N ALA A 47 -10.01 6.47 -3.87
CA ALA A 47 -9.01 7.49 -3.60
C ALA A 47 -7.62 7.08 -4.12
N TYR A 48 -7.23 5.81 -3.92
CA TYR A 48 -5.96 5.29 -4.42
C TYR A 48 -5.87 5.31 -5.95
N PHE A 49 -6.96 4.94 -6.64
CA PHE A 49 -7.08 4.99 -8.09
C PHE A 49 -6.79 6.39 -8.64
N LEU A 50 -7.31 7.43 -7.97
CA LEU A 50 -7.10 8.83 -8.36
C LEU A 50 -5.66 9.31 -8.16
N ILE A 51 -5.05 8.95 -7.04
CA ILE A 51 -3.73 9.47 -6.63
C ILE A 51 -2.61 8.69 -7.32
N TYR A 52 -2.76 7.37 -7.45
CA TYR A 52 -1.70 6.45 -7.85
C TYR A 52 -2.10 5.53 -9.03
N PRO A 53 -2.62 6.05 -10.15
CA PRO A 53 -3.07 5.21 -11.27
C PRO A 53 -1.94 4.40 -11.91
N ARG A 54 -0.69 4.90 -11.84
CA ARG A 54 0.52 4.28 -12.44
C ARG A 54 1.37 3.48 -11.46
N ALA A 55 0.96 3.36 -10.19
CA ALA A 55 1.68 2.55 -9.22
C ALA A 55 1.51 1.06 -9.57
N ASN A 56 2.59 0.30 -9.62
CA ASN A 56 2.49 -1.13 -9.91
C ASN A 56 2.10 -1.90 -8.65
N VAL A 57 1.10 -2.75 -8.76
CA VAL A 57 0.72 -3.77 -7.78
C VAL A 57 1.20 -5.13 -8.26
N ARG A 58 1.66 -5.95 -7.30
CA ARG A 58 2.06 -7.33 -7.58
C ARG A 58 0.82 -8.20 -7.62
N VAL A 59 0.48 -8.66 -8.81
CA VAL A 59 -0.63 -9.58 -9.04
C VAL A 59 -0.08 -11.00 -9.11
N PHE A 60 -0.72 -11.88 -8.37
CA PHE A 60 -0.42 -13.30 -8.40
C PHE A 60 -1.16 -13.91 -9.61
N ALA A 61 -0.41 -14.37 -10.61
CA ALA A 61 -0.96 -15.03 -11.79
C ALA A 61 -0.69 -16.53 -11.72
N TRP A 62 -1.77 -17.31 -11.68
CA TRP A 62 -1.72 -18.77 -11.70
C TRP A 62 -1.94 -19.24 -13.14
N ILE A 63 -0.84 -19.50 -13.87
CA ILE A 63 -0.90 -19.98 -15.26
C ILE A 63 -0.47 -21.45 -15.28
N PHE A 64 -1.46 -22.34 -15.27
CA PHE A 64 -1.40 -23.80 -15.41
C PHE A 64 -0.53 -24.59 -14.41
N ILE A 65 0.78 -24.33 -14.32
CA ILE A 65 1.74 -25.01 -13.41
C ILE A 65 2.79 -24.02 -12.86
N PHE A 66 2.91 -22.81 -13.41
CA PHE A 66 3.92 -21.83 -13.01
C PHE A 66 3.30 -20.68 -12.21
N VAL A 67 3.83 -20.48 -11.00
CA VAL A 67 3.51 -19.33 -10.15
C VAL A 67 4.36 -18.14 -10.59
N GLN A 68 3.75 -17.14 -11.22
CA GLN A 68 4.41 -15.90 -11.61
C GLN A 68 3.84 -14.71 -10.84
N ILE A 69 4.74 -13.81 -10.42
CA ILE A 69 4.36 -12.52 -9.85
C ILE A 69 4.52 -11.49 -10.95
N ILE A 70 3.41 -10.88 -11.37
CA ILE A 70 3.37 -9.88 -12.44
C ILE A 70 3.13 -8.50 -11.81
N ASN A 71 3.93 -7.50 -12.19
CA ASN A 71 3.69 -6.12 -11.80
C ASN A 71 2.66 -5.49 -12.74
N VAL A 72 1.46 -5.20 -12.26
CA VAL A 72 0.39 -4.59 -13.06
C VAL A 72 0.10 -3.18 -12.53
N PRO A 73 -0.05 -2.17 -13.40
CA PRO A 73 -0.50 -0.85 -12.97
C PRO A 73 -1.83 -0.93 -12.20
N ALA A 74 -1.88 -0.32 -11.02
CA ALA A 74 -3.05 -0.35 -10.14
C ALA A 74 -4.29 0.24 -10.80
N GLY A 75 -4.14 1.24 -11.69
CA GLY A 75 -5.24 1.76 -12.47
C GLY A 75 -5.93 0.68 -13.31
N ILE A 76 -5.17 -0.26 -13.90
CA ILE A 76 -5.74 -1.36 -14.69
C ILE A 76 -6.46 -2.35 -13.77
N VAL A 77 -5.80 -2.75 -12.68
CA VAL A 77 -6.37 -3.73 -11.73
C VAL A 77 -7.67 -3.20 -11.12
N LEU A 78 -7.66 -1.98 -10.60
CA LEU A 78 -8.82 -1.36 -9.97
C LEU A 78 -9.90 -1.00 -10.99
N GLY A 79 -9.52 -0.59 -12.19
CA GLY A 79 -10.45 -0.36 -13.30
C GLY A 79 -11.20 -1.64 -13.69
N PHE A 80 -10.48 -2.75 -13.84
CA PHE A 80 -11.11 -4.04 -14.09
C PHE A 80 -12.02 -4.48 -12.93
N TRP A 81 -11.55 -4.33 -11.69
CA TRP A 81 -12.33 -4.70 -10.50
C TRP A 81 -13.65 -3.93 -10.40
N ILE A 82 -13.63 -2.59 -10.59
CA ILE A 82 -14.85 -1.78 -10.49
C ILE A 82 -15.82 -2.06 -11.62
N ILE A 83 -15.33 -2.29 -12.84
CA ILE A 83 -16.16 -2.72 -13.99
C ILE A 83 -16.86 -4.06 -13.67
N GLY A 84 -16.13 -5.01 -13.08
CA GLY A 84 -16.70 -6.28 -12.62
C GLY A 84 -17.84 -6.10 -11.60
N GLN A 85 -17.79 -5.07 -10.75
CA GLN A 85 -18.89 -4.78 -9.82
C GLN A 85 -20.18 -4.42 -10.57
N PHE A 86 -20.10 -3.65 -11.66
CA PHE A 86 -21.27 -3.32 -12.48
C PHE A 86 -21.89 -4.54 -13.16
N PHE A 87 -21.06 -5.46 -13.65
CA PHE A 87 -21.54 -6.70 -14.26
C PHE A 87 -22.18 -7.67 -13.27
N SER A 88 -21.84 -7.53 -11.98
CA SER A 88 -22.35 -8.38 -10.92
C SER A 88 -23.56 -7.75 -10.21
N LEU A 89 -24.07 -6.62 -10.69
CA LEU A 89 -25.28 -6.02 -10.14
C LEU A 89 -26.47 -7.01 -10.24
N GLY A 90 -27.13 -7.26 -9.11
CA GLY A 90 -28.26 -8.17 -9.03
C GLY A 90 -27.90 -9.65 -8.97
N SER A 91 -26.62 -10.01 -8.81
CA SER A 91 -26.26 -11.39 -8.52
C SER A 91 -26.73 -11.80 -7.11
N ASN A 92 -27.21 -13.04 -7.00
CA ASN A 92 -27.70 -13.62 -5.75
C ASN A 92 -26.61 -14.43 -5.02
N ASP A 93 -25.39 -13.92 -5.02
CA ASP A 93 -24.20 -14.51 -4.36
C ASP A 93 -23.93 -13.91 -2.97
N GLY A 94 -24.83 -13.04 -2.48
CA GLY A 94 -24.74 -12.44 -1.15
C GLY A 94 -23.75 -11.28 -1.05
N VAL A 95 -23.35 -10.69 -2.17
CA VAL A 95 -22.40 -9.56 -2.20
C VAL A 95 -23.13 -8.26 -2.55
N ALA A 96 -22.94 -7.23 -1.72
CA ALA A 96 -23.52 -5.91 -1.91
C ALA A 96 -22.72 -5.07 -2.94
N TYR A 97 -22.84 -5.40 -4.23
CA TYR A 97 -22.09 -4.74 -5.31
C TYR A 97 -22.36 -3.24 -5.42
N LEU A 98 -23.59 -2.79 -5.18
CA LEU A 98 -23.92 -1.35 -5.17
C LEU A 98 -23.15 -0.61 -4.07
N ALA A 99 -23.00 -1.21 -2.88
CA ALA A 99 -22.19 -0.64 -1.81
C ALA A 99 -20.71 -0.47 -2.22
N HIS A 100 -20.13 -1.42 -2.96
CA HIS A 100 -18.77 -1.30 -3.47
C HIS A 100 -18.65 -0.17 -4.49
N ILE A 101 -19.60 -0.06 -5.42
CA ILE A 101 -19.62 1.01 -6.43
C ILE A 101 -19.77 2.38 -5.77
N ALA A 102 -20.75 2.53 -4.89
CA ALA A 102 -21.00 3.77 -4.17
C ALA A 102 -19.80 4.16 -3.29
N GLY A 103 -19.20 3.20 -2.59
CA GLY A 103 -17.99 3.41 -1.80
C GLY A 103 -16.83 3.92 -2.65
N PHE A 104 -16.53 3.25 -3.78
CA PHE A 104 -15.47 3.63 -4.70
C PHE A 104 -15.65 5.06 -5.24
N ILE A 105 -16.87 5.40 -5.67
CA ILE A 105 -17.21 6.74 -6.17
C ILE A 105 -17.10 7.79 -5.05
N ALA A 106 -17.59 7.49 -3.85
CA ALA A 106 -17.51 8.40 -2.70
C ALA A 106 -16.05 8.72 -2.37
N GLY A 107 -15.19 7.70 -2.30
CA GLY A 107 -13.77 7.89 -2.05
C GLY A 107 -13.05 8.69 -3.14
N LEU A 108 -13.41 8.44 -4.41
CA LEU A 108 -12.96 9.25 -5.55
C LEU A 108 -13.33 10.72 -5.37
N MET A 109 -14.60 11.00 -5.10
CA MET A 109 -15.12 12.37 -4.95
C MET A 109 -14.46 13.09 -3.78
N ILE A 110 -14.46 12.48 -2.59
CA ILE A 110 -13.82 13.05 -1.40
C ILE A 110 -12.34 13.36 -1.70
N MET A 111 -11.65 12.47 -2.41
CA MET A 111 -10.25 12.69 -2.76
C MET A 111 -10.04 13.78 -3.81
N VAL A 112 -10.95 13.92 -4.78
CA VAL A 112 -10.92 15.04 -5.74
C VAL A 112 -10.99 16.38 -5.00
N PHE A 113 -11.85 16.49 -3.99
CA PHE A 113 -12.04 17.74 -3.23
C PHE A 113 -10.93 18.00 -2.19
N THR A 114 -10.35 16.95 -1.62
CA THR A 114 -9.38 17.10 -0.52
C THR A 114 -7.91 17.04 -0.95
N ARG A 115 -7.61 16.60 -2.18
CA ARG A 115 -6.22 16.50 -2.64
C ARG A 115 -5.57 17.87 -2.79
N ASN A 116 -4.42 18.06 -2.15
CA ASN A 116 -3.54 19.19 -2.43
C ASN A 116 -2.43 18.75 -3.40
N LYS A 117 -2.44 19.29 -4.63
CA LYS A 117 -1.52 18.92 -5.72
C LYS A 117 -0.04 19.05 -5.34
N SER A 118 0.30 19.97 -4.42
CA SER A 118 1.70 20.22 -4.01
C SER A 118 2.34 19.07 -3.22
N ASN A 119 1.56 18.11 -2.72
CA ASN A 119 2.03 16.99 -1.89
C ASN A 119 1.93 15.62 -2.58
N LEU A 120 1.50 15.58 -3.84
CA LEU A 120 1.57 14.39 -4.67
C LEU A 120 2.93 14.37 -5.33
N SER A 121 3.92 13.78 -4.65
CA SER A 121 5.09 13.29 -5.36
C SER A 121 4.60 12.27 -6.39
N THR A 122 4.64 12.63 -7.66
CA THR A 122 4.46 11.68 -8.76
C THR A 122 5.44 10.55 -8.49
N GLN A 123 4.93 9.37 -8.10
CA GLN A 123 5.80 8.23 -7.89
C GLN A 123 6.44 7.91 -9.23
N GLU A 124 7.74 8.12 -9.33
CA GLU A 124 8.54 7.49 -10.36
C GLU A 124 8.37 5.98 -10.20
N GLN A 125 8.05 5.30 -11.29
CA GLN A 125 7.73 3.88 -11.27
C GLN A 125 8.96 3.10 -10.78
N ARG A 126 8.96 2.69 -9.50
CA ARG A 126 10.06 1.91 -8.91
C ARG A 126 10.27 0.55 -9.58
N THR A 127 9.32 0.09 -10.38
CA THR A 127 9.35 -1.19 -11.11
C THR A 127 8.79 -1.01 -12.51
N LYS A 128 9.23 -1.84 -13.47
CA LYS A 128 8.70 -1.80 -14.84
C LYS A 128 7.30 -2.43 -14.90
N PRO A 129 6.29 -1.77 -15.50
CA PRO A 129 4.99 -2.38 -15.75
C PRO A 129 5.12 -3.70 -16.52
N PHE A 130 4.26 -4.65 -16.19
CA PHE A 130 4.18 -6.00 -16.76
C PHE A 130 5.47 -6.82 -16.70
N SER A 131 6.40 -6.44 -15.81
CA SER A 131 7.52 -7.32 -15.50
C SER A 131 7.02 -8.53 -14.70
N SER A 132 7.36 -9.73 -15.16
CA SER A 132 7.15 -10.97 -14.46
C SER A 132 8.44 -11.41 -13.78
N THR A 133 8.32 -12.05 -12.62
CA THR A 133 9.45 -12.70 -11.96
C THR A 133 8.95 -14.04 -11.43
N SER A 134 9.73 -15.10 -11.66
CA SER A 134 9.44 -16.41 -11.07
C SER A 134 9.46 -16.31 -9.56
N PHE A 135 8.56 -17.03 -8.88
CA PHE A 135 8.52 -17.06 -7.41
C PHE A 135 9.90 -17.39 -6.80
N ASN A 136 10.62 -18.33 -7.43
CA ASN A 136 11.94 -18.76 -6.95
C ASN A 136 13.00 -17.65 -7.08
N ASP A 137 12.93 -16.86 -8.15
CA ASP A 137 13.85 -15.74 -8.39
C ASP A 137 13.54 -14.56 -7.45
N ALA A 138 12.26 -14.27 -7.24
CA ALA A 138 11.82 -13.26 -6.27
C ALA A 138 12.24 -13.63 -4.83
N TYR A 139 12.14 -14.91 -4.46
CA TYR A 139 12.57 -15.41 -3.16
C TYR A 139 14.10 -15.28 -2.97
N LYS A 140 14.89 -15.74 -3.96
CA LYS A 140 16.36 -15.63 -3.93
C LYS A 140 16.84 -14.18 -3.82
N HIS A 141 16.24 -13.27 -4.59
CA HIS A 141 16.63 -11.85 -4.56
C HIS A 141 16.38 -11.22 -3.19
N LYS A 142 15.27 -11.56 -2.53
CA LYS A 142 14.95 -11.07 -1.18
C LYS A 142 15.96 -11.56 -0.13
N ILE A 143 16.36 -12.84 -0.19
CA ILE A 143 17.34 -13.42 0.75
C ILE A 143 18.74 -12.85 0.52
N TYR A 144 19.15 -12.66 -0.73
CA TYR A 144 20.45 -12.07 -1.03
C TYR A 144 20.56 -10.64 -0.50
N ASP A 145 19.55 -9.81 -0.76
CA ASP A 145 19.54 -8.41 -0.36
C ASP A 145 19.45 -8.25 1.18
N GLN A 146 18.67 -9.11 1.84
CA GLN A 146 18.62 -9.21 3.30
C GLN A 146 19.99 -9.58 3.91
N ARG A 147 20.67 -10.59 3.35
CA ARG A 147 22.02 -10.98 3.83
C ARG A 147 23.03 -9.85 3.62
N LYS A 148 23.01 -9.18 2.47
CA LYS A 148 23.89 -8.05 2.16
C LYS A 148 23.66 -6.88 3.12
N SER A 149 22.39 -6.50 3.35
CA SER A 149 22.03 -5.40 4.26
C SER A 149 22.45 -5.70 5.72
N SER A 150 22.24 -6.94 6.17
CA SER A 150 22.66 -7.37 7.51
C SER A 150 24.19 -7.40 7.66
N GLY A 151 24.90 -7.90 6.63
CA GLY A 151 26.36 -7.88 6.58
C GLY A 151 26.92 -6.45 6.64
N ILE A 152 26.35 -5.52 5.87
CA ILE A 152 26.74 -4.11 5.89
C ILE A 152 26.48 -3.49 7.28
N LYS A 153 25.30 -3.73 7.89
CA LYS A 153 24.99 -3.23 9.24
C LYS A 153 25.96 -3.77 10.31
N ASN A 154 26.34 -5.03 10.22
CA ASN A 154 27.28 -5.63 11.16
C ASN A 154 28.70 -5.07 10.97
N MET A 155 29.10 -4.79 9.73
CA MET A 155 30.38 -4.19 9.41
C MET A 155 30.48 -2.73 9.88
N THR A 156 29.46 -1.91 9.62
CA THR A 156 29.44 -0.52 10.09
C THR A 156 29.38 -0.42 11.61
N LYS A 157 28.64 -1.34 12.28
CA LYS A 157 28.65 -1.44 13.74
C LYS A 157 30.04 -1.78 14.28
N ARG A 158 30.78 -2.69 13.64
CA ARG A 158 32.16 -3.04 14.03
C ARG A 158 33.14 -1.87 13.84
N ILE A 159 33.06 -1.15 12.73
CA ILE A 159 33.93 0.01 12.46
C ILE A 159 33.63 1.16 13.44
N GLY A 160 32.35 1.44 13.73
CA GLY A 160 31.96 2.47 14.70
C GLY A 160 32.43 2.18 16.13
N VAL A 161 32.46 0.90 16.53
CA VAL A 161 33.03 0.46 17.81
C VAL A 161 34.54 0.67 17.87
N ILE A 162 35.25 0.43 16.76
CA ILE A 162 36.70 0.65 16.68
C ILE A 162 37.03 2.15 16.74
N GLY A 163 36.27 3.00 16.04
CA GLY A 163 36.46 4.46 16.08
C GLY A 163 36.23 5.09 17.46
N ALA A 164 35.29 4.56 18.25
CA ALA A 164 35.03 5.02 19.61
C ALA A 164 36.11 4.57 20.63
N GLY A 165 36.81 3.46 20.38
CA GLY A 165 37.88 2.97 21.25
C GLY A 165 39.18 3.75 21.15
N ILE A 166 39.47 4.35 19.99
CA ILE A 166 40.75 5.05 19.73
C ILE A 166 40.71 6.50 20.26
N SER A 167 39.55 7.17 20.26
CA SER A 167 39.43 8.55 20.78
C SER A 167 39.47 8.64 22.31
N GLY A 168 39.05 7.59 23.03
CA GLY A 168 39.07 7.57 24.50
C GLY A 168 40.45 7.31 25.12
N LEU A 169 41.29 6.49 24.46
CA LEU A 169 42.57 6.07 25.04
C LEU A 169 43.70 7.09 24.82
N SER A 170 43.64 7.91 23.76
CA SER A 170 44.67 8.91 23.47
C SER A 170 44.56 10.16 24.36
N ILE A 171 43.38 10.52 24.86
CA ILE A 171 43.18 11.71 25.71
C ILE A 171 43.53 11.41 27.18
N ALA A 172 43.18 10.23 27.69
CA ALA A 172 43.50 9.85 29.07
C ALA A 172 45.01 9.73 29.32
N HIS A 173 45.78 9.27 28.32
CA HIS A 173 47.24 9.19 28.43
C HIS A 173 47.94 10.55 28.31
N LEU A 174 47.37 11.49 27.55
CA LEU A 174 47.88 12.86 27.41
C LEU A 174 47.56 13.76 28.62
N LEU A 175 46.46 13.49 29.34
CA LEU A 175 46.11 14.23 30.55
C LEU A 175 46.85 13.73 31.80
N SER A 176 47.36 12.49 31.80
CA SER A 176 48.12 11.93 32.94
C SER A 176 49.60 12.36 32.97
N GLN A 177 50.14 12.97 31.90
CA GLN A 177 51.54 13.45 31.86
C GLN A 177 51.72 14.94 32.16
N LYS A 178 50.63 15.69 32.41
CA LYS A 178 50.70 17.14 32.62
C LYS A 178 50.72 17.56 34.10
N ASP A 179 50.56 16.61 35.02
CA ASP A 179 50.49 16.84 36.47
C ASP A 179 51.73 16.33 37.24
N MET A 180 52.91 16.29 36.61
CA MET A 180 54.21 16.05 37.28
C MET A 180 55.26 17.08 36.87
#